data_AF-A0A1P8JTJ6-F1
#
_entry.id   AF-A0A1P8JTJ6-F1
#
_cell.length_a   1.000
_cell.length_b   1.000
_cell.length_c   1.000
_cell.angle_alpha   90.00
_cell.angle_beta   90.00
_cell.angle_gamma   90.00
#
_symmetry.space_group_name_H-M   'P 1'
#
loop_
_entity.id
_entity.type
_entity.pdbx_description
1 polymer ?
#
loop_
_entity_poly.entity_id
_entity_poly.type
_entity_poly.pdbx_seq_one_letter_code
_entity_poly.pdbx_strand_id
1 'polypeptide(L)' 'MADHHQTSAASDHGDINITEPREVNYWTAALGVSEAALRRAVASVGVSAEEIRVSLGMPPSAGRGTTAAGAP' A
#
# COMPACT_ATOMS: atom_id res chain seq x y z
N MET A 1 20.11 24.64 14.35
CA MET A 1 19.74 23.26 14.74
C MET A 1 19.44 22.50 13.46
N ALA A 2 20.39 21.70 13.00
CA ALA A 2 20.25 20.89 11.80
C ALA A 2 19.72 19.52 12.23
N ASP A 3 18.39 19.39 12.30
CA ASP A 3 17.79 18.06 12.21
C ASP A 3 17.24 17.91 10.80
N HIS A 4 17.93 17.09 10.04
CA HIS A 4 17.52 16.72 8.71
C HIS A 4 16.27 15.86 8.86
N HIS A 5 15.10 16.35 8.45
CA HIS A 5 13.94 15.49 8.18
C HIS A 5 14.21 14.65 6.92
N GLN A 6 15.27 13.85 6.95
CA GLN A 6 15.47 12.75 6.03
C GLN A 6 14.52 11.64 6.47
N THR A 7 13.74 11.15 5.52
CA THR A 7 12.91 9.94 5.59
C THR A 7 11.65 10.01 6.46
N SER A 8 10.66 10.80 6.02
CA SER A 8 9.27 10.33 6.16
C SER A 8 8.92 9.50 4.92
N ALA A 9 9.72 8.45 4.67
CA ALA A 9 9.20 7.28 3.99
C ALA A 9 7.97 6.83 4.80
N ALA A 10 6.88 6.51 4.10
CA ALA A 10 5.68 5.84 4.60
C ALA A 10 5.70 5.60 6.12
N SER A 11 4.94 6.39 6.89
CA SER A 11 4.70 6.16 8.32
C SER A 11 4.82 4.66 8.64
N ASP A 12 5.82 4.31 9.45
CA ASP A 12 6.21 2.97 9.90
C ASP A 12 5.08 2.13 10.54
N HIS A 13 3.84 2.59 10.42
CA HIS A 13 2.63 1.91 10.88
C HIS A 13 1.98 1.06 9.77
N GLY A 14 2.35 1.22 8.50
CA GLY A 14 1.77 0.42 7.42
C GLY A 14 0.25 0.60 7.26
N ASP A 15 -0.36 1.59 7.90
CA ASP A 15 -1.80 1.83 7.84
C ASP A 15 -2.19 2.67 6.61
N ILE A 16 -3.29 2.26 5.98
CA ILE A 16 -3.90 2.84 4.79
C ILE A 16 -5.01 3.80 5.22
N ASN A 17 -4.79 5.10 5.05
CA ASN A 17 -5.86 6.05 5.29
C ASN A 17 -6.85 6.10 4.11
N ILE A 18 -8.01 5.46 4.27
CA ILE A 18 -9.08 5.51 3.26
C ILE A 18 -9.84 6.83 3.21
N THR A 19 -9.68 7.73 4.18
CA THR A 19 -10.31 9.06 4.18
C THR A 19 -9.59 10.02 3.26
N GLU A 20 -8.30 9.78 3.00
CA GLU A 20 -7.47 10.60 2.13
C GLU A 20 -7.47 10.03 0.70
N PRO A 21 -8.09 10.70 -0.29
CA PRO A 21 -8.23 10.16 -1.64
C PRO A 21 -6.87 9.97 -2.34
N ARG A 22 -5.88 10.81 -2.01
CA ARG A 22 -4.49 10.66 -2.46
C ARG A 22 -3.87 9.33 -2.02
N GLU A 23 -4.20 8.90 -0.82
CA GLU A 23 -3.64 7.71 -0.19
C GLU A 23 -4.33 6.45 -0.70
N VAL A 24 -5.66 6.51 -0.84
CA VAL A 24 -6.43 5.49 -1.55
C VAL A 24 -5.85 5.28 -2.94
N ASN A 25 -5.66 6.34 -3.73
CA ASN A 25 -5.13 6.22 -5.10
C ASN A 25 -3.73 5.58 -5.12
N TYR A 26 -2.85 6.02 -4.21
CA TYR A 26 -1.52 5.43 -4.04
C TYR A 26 -1.58 3.93 -3.72
N TRP A 27 -2.39 3.53 -2.73
CA TRP A 27 -2.50 2.14 -2.31
C TRP A 27 -3.23 1.26 -3.32
N THR A 28 -4.24 1.79 -4.02
CA THR A 28 -4.87 1.09 -5.15
C THR A 28 -3.87 0.79 -6.25
N ALA A 29 -2.95 1.73 -6.54
CA ALA A 29 -1.87 1.51 -7.50
C ALA A 29 -0.79 0.56 -6.97
N ALA A 30 -0.40 0.70 -5.69
CA ALA A 30 0.63 -0.14 -5.06
C ALA A 30 0.20 -1.60 -4.89
N LEU A 31 -1.08 -1.84 -4.63
CA LEU A 31 -1.67 -3.16 -4.47
C LEU A 31 -2.27 -3.71 -5.78
N GLY A 32 -2.46 -2.85 -6.79
CA GLY A 32 -3.10 -3.22 -8.05
C GLY A 32 -4.59 -3.56 -7.90
N VAL A 33 -5.28 -2.95 -6.92
CA VAL A 33 -6.70 -3.20 -6.62
C VAL A 33 -7.54 -1.93 -6.81
N SER A 34 -8.85 -2.06 -6.99
CA SER A 34 -9.74 -0.90 -7.04
C SER A 34 -10.03 -0.33 -5.65
N GLU A 35 -10.40 0.95 -5.58
CA GLU A 35 -10.80 1.63 -4.32
C GLU A 35 -11.84 0.82 -3.53
N ALA A 36 -12.84 0.26 -4.22
CA ALA A 36 -13.88 -0.55 -3.58
C ALA A 36 -13.30 -1.82 -2.93
N ALA A 37 -12.35 -2.49 -3.58
CA ALA A 37 -11.68 -3.67 -3.05
C ALA A 37 -10.79 -3.30 -1.85
N LEU A 38 -10.07 -2.17 -1.95
CA LEU A 38 -9.27 -1.63 -0.86
C LEU A 38 -10.14 -1.33 0.37
N ARG A 39 -11.25 -0.59 0.21
CA ARG A 39 -12.17 -0.28 1.31
C ARG A 39 -12.82 -1.51 1.92
N ARG A 40 -13.15 -2.53 1.11
CA ARG A 40 -13.67 -3.80 1.63
C ARG A 40 -12.63 -4.57 2.42
N ALA A 41 -11.38 -4.62 1.95
CA ALA A 41 -10.30 -5.22 2.71
C ALA A 41 -10.07 -4.45 4.02
N VAL A 42 -10.04 -3.12 3.97
CA VAL A 42 -9.91 -2.26 5.14
C VAL A 42 -11.04 -2.49 6.16
N ALA A 43 -12.27 -2.67 5.69
CA ALA A 43 -13.39 -2.99 6.57
C ALA A 43 -13.32 -4.40 7.18
N SER A 44 -12.64 -5.35 6.52
CA SER A 44 -12.50 -6.74 6.98
C SER A 44 -11.36 -6.93 7.97
N VAL A 45 -10.19 -6.34 7.70
CA VAL A 45 -8.96 -6.56 8.50
C VAL A 45 -8.45 -5.30 9.19
N GLY A 46 -8.96 -4.12 8.84
CA GLY A 46 -8.47 -2.84 9.35
C GLY A 46 -7.62 -2.08 8.34
N VAL A 47 -7.11 -0.92 8.73
CA VAL A 47 -6.33 -0.06 7.84
C VAL A 47 -4.94 -0.61 7.52
N SER A 48 -4.46 -1.65 8.19
CA SER A 48 -3.10 -2.13 8.01
C SER A 48 -2.88 -2.78 6.63
N ALA A 49 -1.98 -2.20 5.83
CA ALA A 49 -1.62 -2.64 4.48
C ALA A 49 -1.11 -4.07 4.44
N GLU A 50 -0.42 -4.51 5.50
CA GLU A 50 0.08 -5.87 5.62
C GLU A 50 -1.07 -6.87 5.73
N GLU A 51 -2.04 -6.60 6.61
CA GLU A 51 -3.24 -7.44 6.74
C GLU A 51 -4.08 -7.41 5.47
N ILE A 52 -4.19 -6.25 4.81
CA ILE A 52 -4.93 -6.12 3.55
C ILE A 52 -4.30 -7.00 2.48
N ARG A 53 -2.97 -6.98 2.35
CA ARG A 53 -2.22 -7.87 1.43
C ARG A 53 -2.47 -9.33 1.77
N VAL A 54 -2.40 -9.72 3.04
CA VAL A 54 -2.69 -11.08 3.49
C VAL A 54 -4.15 -11.47 3.16
N SER A 55 -5.12 -10.58 3.37
CA SER A 55 -6.53 -10.83 3.04
C SER A 55 -6.77 -10.99 1.54
N LEU A 56 -5.96 -10.30 0.72
CA LEU A 56 -5.96 -10.40 -0.74
C LEU A 56 -5.17 -11.61 -1.24
N GLY A 57 -4.54 -12.39 -0.34
CA GLY A 57 -3.68 -13.51 -0.70
C GLY A 57 -2.36 -13.10 -1.35
N MET A 58 -1.96 -11.84 -1.19
CA MET A 58 -0.70 -11.31 -1.71
C MET A 58 0.41 -11.56 -0.69
N PRO A 59 1.60 -12.05 -1.11
CA PRO A 59 2.74 -12.14 -0.20
C PRO A 59 3.06 -10.75 0.39
N PRO A 60 3.42 -10.67 1.70
CA PRO A 60 3.96 -9.45 2.27
C PRO A 60 5.15 -9.04 1.41
N SER A 61 5.26 -7.75 1.10
CA SER A 61 6.11 -7.23 0.03
C SER A 61 7.56 -7.74 0.13
N ALA A 62 7.80 -8.89 -0.51
CA ALA A 62 9.12 -9.40 -0.80
C ALA A 62 9.64 -8.48 -1.89
N GLY A 63 10.61 -7.63 -1.54
CA GLY A 63 11.18 -6.62 -2.42
C GLY A 63 11.45 -7.22 -3.81
N ARG A 64 10.67 -6.82 -4.80
CA ARG A 64 10.83 -7.32 -6.17
C ARG A 64 11.92 -6.50 -6.86
N GLY A 65 13.14 -7.03 -6.79
CA GLY A 65 14.03 -6.95 -7.94
C GLY A 65 13.41 -7.70 -9.13
N THR A 66 13.64 -7.13 -10.32
CA THR A 66 13.65 -7.75 -11.66
C THR A 66 12.34 -8.08 -12.41
N THR A 67 12.23 -7.42 -13.57
CA THR A 67 11.91 -7.89 -14.93
C THR A 67 10.52 -8.46 -15.30
N ALA A 68 9.87 -7.80 -16.26
CA ALA A 68 9.26 -8.35 -17.48
C ALA A 68 8.66 -7.14 -18.25
N ALA A 69 9.27 -6.66 -19.34
CA ALA A 69 9.11 -7.17 -20.71
C ALA A 69 7.67 -7.03 -21.25
N GLY A 70 7.52 -6.20 -22.28
CA GLY A 70 6.45 -6.32 -23.29
C GLY A 70 5.36 -5.26 -23.23
N ALA A 71 5.52 -4.18 -24.01
CA ALA A 71 4.39 -3.46 -24.59
C ALA A 71 4.66 -3.30 -26.10
N PRO A 72 3.68 -3.59 -26.98
CA PRO A 72 3.83 -3.52 -28.44
C PRO A 72 3.97 -2.09 -28.97
#